data_AF-A0A821KM12-F1
#
_entry.id   AF-A0A821KM12-F1
#
_cell.length_a   1.000
_cell.length_b   1.000
_cell.length_c   1.000
_cell.angle_alpha   90.00
_cell.angle_beta   90.00
_cell.angle_gamma   90.00
#
_symmetry.space_group_name_H-M   'P 1'
#
loop_
_entity.id
_entity.type
_entity.pdbx_description
1 polymer ?
#
loop_
_entity_poly.entity_id
_entity_poly.type
_entity_poly.pdbx_seq_one_letter_code
_entity_poly.pdbx_strand_id
1 'polypeptide(L)' 'VVCNDDAHGYNFDAISCESCKAFFRRNALRPLEKFKCRGNGACDVTFNIRKRCKRCRLEKCLKTG' A
#
# COMPACT_ATOMS: atom_id res chain seq x y z
N VAL A 1 -4.86 2.98 8.16
CA VAL A 1 -3.40 3.28 8.18
C VAL A 1 -2.80 3.44 6.78
N VAL A 2 -2.80 2.42 5.91
CA VAL A 2 -2.32 2.62 4.51
C VAL A 2 -3.38 3.28 3.61
N CYS A 3 -4.62 2.79 3.62
CA CYS A 3 -5.65 3.26 2.68
C CYS A 3 -6.95 3.76 3.32
N ASN A 4 -6.93 4.01 4.63
CA ASN A 4 -8.09 4.48 5.40
C ASN A 4 -9.36 3.61 5.25
N ASP A 5 -9.17 2.34 4.91
CA ASP A 5 -10.20 1.30 4.93
C ASP A 5 -10.25 0.68 6.32
N ASP A 6 -11.40 0.11 6.68
CA ASP A 6 -11.59 -0.56 7.95
C ASP A 6 -10.57 -1.70 8.10
N ALA A 7 -9.88 -1.70 9.23
CA ALA A 7 -8.86 -2.69 9.53
C ALA A 7 -9.45 -3.80 10.38
N HIS A 8 -9.20 -5.04 9.99
CA HIS A 8 -9.75 -6.23 10.64
C HIS A 8 -8.73 -6.97 11.51
N GLY A 9 -7.58 -6.35 11.82
CA GLY A 9 -6.54 -6.90 12.70
C GLY A 9 -5.13 -6.36 12.46
N TYR A 10 -4.18 -6.84 13.26
CA TYR A 10 -2.74 -6.63 13.08
C TYR A 10 -2.20 -7.57 12.00
N ASN A 11 -1.47 -7.03 11.03
CA ASN A 11 -0.84 -7.78 9.96
C ASN A 11 0.61 -7.28 9.80
N PHE A 12 1.60 -8.12 10.15
CA PHE A 12 3.02 -7.75 10.11
C PHE A 12 3.31 -6.51 10.98
N ASP A 13 2.90 -6.54 12.25
CA ASP A 13 3.01 -5.44 13.22
C ASP A 13 2.32 -4.11 12.85
N ALA A 14 1.60 -4.08 11.73
CA ALA A 14 0.83 -2.94 11.27
C ALA A 14 -0.68 -3.25 11.17
N ILE A 15 -1.51 -2.35 11.68
CA ILE A 15 -2.95 -2.38 11.45
C ILE A 15 -3.24 -2.08 9.98
N SER A 16 -3.76 -3.06 9.24
CA SER A 16 -4.09 -2.88 7.82
C SER A 16 -5.31 -3.68 7.39
N CYS A 17 -6.00 -3.21 6.35
CA CYS A 17 -7.09 -3.96 5.75
C CYS A 17 -6.60 -5.14 4.89
N GLU A 18 -7.46 -6.12 4.65
CA GLU A 18 -7.12 -7.35 3.91
C GLU A 18 -6.60 -7.09 2.49
N SER A 19 -7.11 -6.03 1.83
CA SER A 19 -6.62 -5.64 0.51
C SER A 19 -5.16 -5.19 0.54
N CYS A 20 -4.77 -4.41 1.56
CA CYS A 20 -3.39 -3.94 1.71
C CYS A 20 -2.46 -5.07 2.19
N LYS A 21 -2.91 -5.94 3.09
CA LYS A 21 -2.20 -7.16 3.48
C LYS A 21 -1.86 -8.04 2.27
N ALA A 22 -2.87 -8.40 1.47
CA ALA A 22 -2.67 -9.24 0.30
C ALA A 22 -1.82 -8.55 -0.78
N PHE A 23 -1.96 -7.23 -0.93
CA PHE A 23 -1.11 -6.44 -1.83
C PHE A 23 0.35 -6.44 -1.37
N PHE A 24 0.62 -6.19 -0.10
CA PHE A 24 1.96 -6.17 0.46
C PHE A 24 2.64 -7.53 0.33
N ARG A 25 1.99 -8.62 0.74
CA ARG A 25 2.51 -10.00 0.62
C ARG A 25 2.99 -10.35 -0.79
N ARG A 26 2.32 -9.84 -1.83
CA ARG A 26 2.69 -10.09 -3.23
C ARG A 26 3.82 -9.21 -3.77
N ASN A 27 4.09 -8.06 -3.15
CA ASN A 27 4.94 -7.03 -3.73
C ASN A 27 6.09 -6.57 -2.83
N ALA A 28 6.13 -6.93 -1.55
CA ALA A 28 7.13 -6.48 -0.59
C ALA A 28 8.58 -6.73 -1.04
N LEU A 29 8.84 -7.84 -1.73
CA LEU A 29 10.17 -8.22 -2.22
C LEU A 29 10.48 -7.69 -3.63
N ARG A 30 9.56 -6.95 -4.26
CA ARG A 30 9.78 -6.41 -5.61
C ARG A 30 10.40 -5.02 -5.51
N PRO A 31 11.45 -4.70 -6.29
CA PRO A 31 12.04 -3.37 -6.31
C PRO A 31 11.00 -2.30 -6.61
N LEU A 32 11.03 -1.18 -5.87
CA LEU A 32 10.02 -0.12 -5.98
C LEU A 32 10.06 0.53 -7.38
N GLU A 33 11.21 0.54 -8.01
CA GLU A 33 11.48 1.05 -9.37
C GLU A 33 10.69 0.29 -10.43
N LYS A 34 10.31 -0.99 -10.18
CA LYS A 34 9.43 -1.75 -11.08
C LYS A 34 8.01 -1.18 -11.13
N PHE A 35 7.63 -0.31 -10.20
CA PHE A 35 6.34 0.34 -10.18
C PHE A 35 6.49 1.82 -10.59
N LYS A 36 6.02 2.16 -11.79
CA LYS A 36 5.99 3.55 -12.25
C LYS A 36 4.85 4.31 -11.59
N CYS A 37 5.16 5.43 -10.94
CA CYS A 37 4.15 6.43 -10.57
C CYS A 37 3.86 7.33 -11.78
N ARG A 38 2.58 7.64 -12.01
CA ARG A 38 2.14 8.58 -13.06
C ARG A 38 1.86 9.99 -12.53
N GLY A 39 1.88 10.18 -11.22
CA GLY A 39 1.77 11.47 -10.57
C GLY A 39 3.14 11.98 -10.09
N ASN A 40 3.13 12.73 -8.99
CA ASN A 40 4.31 13.32 -8.37
C ASN A 40 5.06 12.41 -7.37
N GLY A 41 4.73 11.11 -7.31
CA GLY A 41 5.28 10.20 -6.30
C GLY A 41 4.62 10.29 -4.93
N ALA A 42 3.69 11.21 -4.71
CA ALA A 42 2.92 11.39 -3.48
C ALA A 42 1.41 11.21 -3.72
N CYS A 43 1.02 10.18 -4.48
CA CYS A 43 -0.39 9.91 -4.75
C CYS A 43 -1.14 9.59 -3.46
N ASP A 44 -2.34 10.15 -3.34
CA ASP A 44 -3.24 9.79 -2.24
C ASP A 44 -3.67 8.32 -2.36
N VAL A 45 -3.61 7.62 -1.23
CA VAL A 45 -3.94 6.20 -1.11
C VAL A 45 -5.10 6.11 -0.15
N THR A 46 -6.32 6.08 -0.70
CA THR A 46 -7.57 5.84 0.04
C THR A 46 -8.29 4.62 -0.50
N PHE A 47 -9.33 4.14 0.18
CA PHE A 47 -10.10 2.94 -0.18
C PHE A 47 -10.49 2.89 -1.66
N ASN A 48 -10.99 4.02 -2.18
CA ASN A 48 -11.51 4.14 -3.54
C ASN A 48 -10.41 4.20 -4.61
N ILE A 49 -9.25 4.80 -4.30
CA ILE A 49 -8.22 5.10 -5.31
C ILE A 49 -6.88 4.40 -5.09
N ARG A 50 -6.73 3.57 -4.04
CA ARG A 50 -5.52 2.78 -3.74
C ARG A 50 -5.02 1.91 -4.89
N LYS A 51 -5.85 1.57 -5.87
CA LYS A 51 -5.45 0.80 -7.05
C LYS A 51 -4.77 1.64 -8.15
N ARG A 52 -4.91 2.98 -8.12
CA ARG A 52 -4.39 3.89 -9.16
C ARG A 52 -2.87 3.93 -9.23
N CYS A 53 -2.19 3.86 -8.09
CA CYS A 53 -0.72 3.88 -8.04
C CYS A 53 -0.18 2.75 -7.16
N LYS A 54 0.31 1.69 -7.81
CA LYS A 54 0.97 0.57 -7.11
C LYS A 54 2.25 1.03 -6.38
N ARG A 55 3.00 1.99 -6.95
CA ARG A 55 4.24 2.52 -6.35
C ARG A 55 3.96 3.18 -5.01
N CYS A 56 3.15 4.23 -4.99
CA CYS A 56 2.84 4.99 -3.77
C CYS A 56 2.12 4.12 -2.73
N ARG A 57 1.28 3.16 -3.17
CA ARG A 57 0.68 2.19 -2.26
C ARG A 57 1.73 1.29 -1.60
N LEU A 58 2.68 0.74 -2.36
CA LEU A 58 3.73 -0.13 -1.82
C LEU A 58 4.67 0.64 -0.91
N GLU A 59 5.07 1.84 -1.31
CA GLU A 59 5.87 2.73 -0.49
C GLU A 59 5.19 3.05 0.85
N LYS A 60 3.88 3.34 0.83
CA LYS A 60 3.12 3.57 2.07
C LYS A 60 3.02 2.30 2.92
N CYS A 61 2.85 1.12 2.31
CA CYS A 61 2.91 -0.15 3.04
C CYS A 61 4.26 -0.34 3.77
N LEU A 62 5.37 -0.11 3.08
CA LEU A 62 6.74 -0.25 3.63
C LEU A 62 7.05 0.77 4.74
N LYS A 63 6.39 1.93 4.74
CA LYS A 63 6.53 2.96 5.78
C LYS A 63 5.67 2.71 7.02
N THR A 64 4.64 1.87 6.89
CA THR A 64 3.60 1.68 7.92
C THR A 64 3.82 0.42 8.77
N GLY A 65 4.55 -0.56 8.25
CA GLY A 65 5.12 -1.67 9.02
C GLY A 65 6.62 -1.49 9.18
#